data_AF-A0A3C1VEH8-F1
#
_entry.id   AF-A0A3C1VEH8-F1
#
_cell.length_a   1.000
_cell.length_b   1.000
_cell.length_c   1.000
_cell.angle_alpha   90.00
_cell.angle_beta   90.00
_cell.angle_gamma   90.00
#
_symmetry.space_group_name_H-M   'P 1'
#
loop_
_entity.id
_entity.type
_entity.pdbx_description
1 polymer ?
#
loop_
_entity_poly.entity_id
_entity_poly.type
_entity_poly.pdbx_seq_one_letter_code
_entity_poly.pdbx_strand_id
1 'polypeptide(L)'
;MNNSESGDRIESTSQEFDPLVHEISVMRQIILERVHALDLLRELVSNAAAKEVGATEITIKYTVDDAGHVFEVKDNGCGMNYTGNPKNPGRLDRFFGLGLSSIVGIKGDEFAWKGLGSKLAYNSCRLVIETACADGKAHRVEINEPWDTIERNLKPKPKIFHYPSESTKTWTAIRVIGHPPHIHEGAYSVEEVETFLRHRTFIGYTGKRENPPKITLSVLGQSKVLPFGFRELNGADAANPPEGTLPIHITDSITKSGTNKTVQATLKGFITWDSEQYNLSPSQMNCGLLLSVRGIPYFELDMETYGSRSMGIVNPGWKKCCLVLECDSVQEDMNISRSGLVDAERPALLKQLVAKMFEKLEQSPEYLAFRQIPKKRKNITGAEDLSAKKIALELENQKWVVWKNPKTGKSTMLSREPENENDTLAILWKLEALGGLPFKQFQTLAHAGYGPDLIVHFQEDNQSNPERYVSVEAESKFNNYIAHGHTPSLFPRVVCWDIGPSPKMRMKQTDKSYKVIAEGKDIQVHVYCIRKMEGIQVLTKSQLEEALKNS
;
A
#
# COMPACT_ATOMS: atom_id res chain seq x y z
N MET A 1 -84.16 23.90 -3.95
CA MET A 1 -83.34 22.97 -4.74
C MET A 1 -82.22 23.80 -5.36
N ASN A 2 -81.07 23.83 -4.69
CA ASN A 2 -79.89 24.59 -5.11
C ASN A 2 -78.82 23.61 -5.60
N ASN A 3 -78.29 23.93 -6.78
CA ASN A 3 -76.97 23.61 -7.32
C ASN A 3 -76.15 22.53 -6.60
N SER A 4 -75.99 21.40 -7.26
CA SER A 4 -74.74 20.64 -7.20
C SER A 4 -74.51 19.97 -8.55
N GLU A 5 -73.23 19.92 -8.93
CA GLU A 5 -72.64 19.14 -10.02
C GLU A 5 -72.46 19.85 -11.36
N SER A 6 -71.42 20.68 -11.42
CA SER A 6 -70.51 20.74 -12.56
C SER A 6 -69.09 20.84 -12.03
N GLY A 7 -68.62 19.74 -11.43
CA GLY A 7 -67.18 19.52 -11.30
C GLY A 7 -66.68 19.09 -12.66
N ASP A 8 -66.00 19.98 -13.37
CA ASP A 8 -65.29 19.67 -14.62
C ASP A 8 -64.32 18.50 -14.38
N ARG A 9 -64.77 17.30 -14.72
CA ARG A 9 -63.89 16.14 -14.89
C ARG A 9 -63.11 16.37 -16.17
N ILE A 10 -61.92 16.96 -16.05
CA ILE A 10 -60.94 16.96 -17.13
C ILE A 10 -60.53 15.50 -17.34
N GLU A 11 -60.99 14.88 -18.43
CA GLU A 11 -60.53 13.56 -18.85
C GLU A 11 -59.04 13.64 -19.19
N SER A 12 -58.21 13.12 -18.30
CA SER A 12 -56.77 12.97 -18.53
C SER A 12 -56.55 11.91 -19.60
N THR A 13 -56.05 12.33 -20.77
CA THR A 13 -55.52 11.40 -21.78
C THR A 13 -54.05 11.13 -21.46
N SER A 14 -53.74 9.91 -21.03
CA SER A 14 -52.36 9.46 -20.86
C SER A 14 -51.86 8.82 -22.15
N GLN A 15 -50.69 9.25 -22.62
CA GLN A 15 -49.95 8.59 -23.69
C GLN A 15 -48.69 7.97 -23.08
N GLU A 16 -48.51 6.67 -23.28
CA GLU A 16 -47.23 6.00 -22.99
C GLU A 16 -46.19 6.47 -24.01
N PHE A 17 -45.03 6.88 -23.53
CA PHE A 17 -43.91 7.34 -24.35
C PHE A 17 -42.72 6.44 -24.13
N ASP A 18 -42.24 5.81 -25.21
CA ASP A 18 -41.00 5.06 -25.19
C ASP A 18 -39.80 6.03 -25.22
N PRO A 19 -38.95 6.05 -24.19
CA PRO A 19 -37.77 6.90 -24.18
C PRO A 19 -36.84 6.60 -25.36
N LEU A 20 -36.36 7.65 -26.02
CA LEU A 20 -35.35 7.52 -27.07
C LEU A 20 -34.01 7.12 -26.47
N VAL A 21 -33.48 5.96 -26.88
CA VAL A 21 -32.17 5.46 -26.45
C VAL A 21 -31.15 5.65 -27.57
N HIS A 22 -30.12 6.46 -27.31
CA HIS A 22 -29.02 6.66 -28.24
C HIS A 22 -27.86 5.69 -27.93
N GLU A 23 -27.85 4.56 -28.62
CA GLU A 23 -26.90 3.44 -28.44
C GLU A 23 -25.43 3.89 -28.37
N ILE A 24 -25.03 4.82 -29.23
CA ILE A 24 -23.66 5.33 -29.32
C ILE A 24 -23.27 6.12 -28.07
N SER A 25 -24.21 6.88 -27.50
CA SER A 25 -23.97 7.66 -26.28
C SER A 25 -23.72 6.75 -25.09
N VAL A 26 -24.46 5.62 -25.03
CA VAL A 26 -24.25 4.58 -24.01
C VAL A 26 -22.88 3.91 -24.20
N MET A 27 -22.49 3.53 -25.43
CA MET A 27 -21.14 2.98 -25.70
C MET A 27 -20.04 3.92 -25.25
N ARG A 28 -20.15 5.20 -25.60
CA ARG A 28 -19.17 6.23 -25.26
C ARG A 28 -19.03 6.35 -23.74
N GLN A 29 -20.14 6.42 -23.02
CA GLN A 29 -20.12 6.53 -21.56
C GLN A 29 -19.46 5.31 -20.90
N ILE A 30 -19.81 4.09 -21.33
CA ILE A 30 -19.18 2.85 -20.83
C ILE A 30 -17.65 2.90 -20.98
N ILE A 31 -17.19 3.33 -22.15
CA ILE A 31 -15.76 3.40 -22.46
C ILE A 31 -15.05 4.45 -21.60
N LEU A 32 -15.67 5.62 -21.40
CA LEU A 32 -15.09 6.73 -20.65
C LEU A 32 -15.09 6.52 -19.13
N GLU A 33 -16.04 5.76 -18.59
CA GLU A 33 -16.14 5.45 -17.15
C GLU A 33 -15.19 4.34 -16.65
N ARG A 34 -14.35 3.78 -17.53
CA ARG A 34 -13.33 2.80 -17.11
C ARG A 34 -12.33 3.45 -16.15
N VAL A 35 -11.91 2.70 -15.13
CA VAL A 35 -10.98 3.21 -14.11
C VAL A 35 -9.54 2.90 -14.50
N HIS A 36 -9.29 1.75 -15.12
CA HIS A 36 -7.94 1.33 -15.50
C HIS A 36 -7.90 0.85 -16.96
N ALA A 37 -6.81 1.13 -17.69
CA ALA A 37 -6.67 0.68 -19.08
C ALA A 37 -6.67 -0.85 -19.20
N LEU A 38 -6.03 -1.55 -18.26
CA LEU A 38 -6.02 -3.02 -18.20
C LEU A 38 -7.37 -3.65 -17.83
N ASP A 39 -8.41 -2.87 -17.51
CA ASP A 39 -9.78 -3.42 -17.35
C ASP A 39 -10.23 -4.17 -18.62
N LEU A 40 -9.70 -3.80 -19.80
CA LEU A 40 -9.86 -4.58 -21.03
C LEU A 40 -9.42 -6.04 -20.85
N LEU A 41 -8.23 -6.27 -20.26
CA LEU A 41 -7.73 -7.62 -20.01
C LEU A 41 -8.62 -8.38 -19.03
N ARG A 42 -9.15 -7.71 -17.99
CA ARG A 42 -10.12 -8.35 -17.07
C ARG A 42 -11.31 -8.90 -17.84
N GLU A 43 -11.89 -8.11 -18.74
CA GLU A 43 -13.07 -8.52 -19.50
C GLU A 43 -12.75 -9.61 -20.53
N LEU A 44 -11.66 -9.47 -21.29
CA LEU A 44 -11.26 -10.47 -22.30
C LEU A 44 -10.89 -11.82 -21.66
N VAL A 45 -10.12 -11.80 -20.56
CA VAL A 45 -9.72 -13.01 -19.84
C VAL A 45 -10.93 -13.68 -19.19
N SER A 46 -11.85 -12.91 -18.60
CA SER A 46 -13.08 -13.48 -18.03
C SER A 46 -13.94 -14.16 -19.10
N ASN A 47 -14.05 -13.56 -20.29
CA ASN A 47 -14.76 -14.19 -21.40
C ASN A 47 -14.09 -15.50 -21.83
N ALA A 48 -12.77 -15.52 -22.02
CA ALA A 48 -12.01 -16.72 -22.37
C ALA A 48 -12.11 -17.82 -21.31
N ALA A 49 -12.21 -17.43 -20.03
CA ALA A 49 -12.20 -18.34 -18.89
C ALA A 49 -13.58 -18.88 -18.47
N ALA A 50 -14.67 -18.42 -19.06
CA ALA A 50 -16.01 -18.88 -18.68
C ALA A 50 -16.15 -20.40 -18.83
N LYS A 51 -16.87 -21.05 -17.91
CA LYS A 51 -17.10 -22.51 -17.95
C LYS A 51 -17.62 -23.00 -19.30
N GLU A 52 -18.51 -22.23 -19.90
CA GLU A 52 -19.15 -22.53 -21.18
C GLU A 52 -18.18 -22.46 -22.38
N VAL A 53 -17.00 -21.83 -22.21
CA VAL A 53 -15.95 -21.79 -23.23
C VAL A 53 -15.11 -23.06 -23.22
N GLY A 54 -14.90 -23.65 -22.03
CA GLY A 54 -14.13 -24.88 -21.88
C GLY A 54 -12.65 -24.74 -22.25
N ALA A 55 -12.09 -23.52 -22.24
CA ALA A 55 -10.68 -23.29 -22.54
C ALA A 55 -9.78 -24.00 -21.51
N THR A 56 -8.78 -24.71 -22.02
CA THR A 56 -7.72 -25.35 -21.21
C THR A 56 -6.42 -24.58 -21.29
N GLU A 57 -6.27 -23.69 -22.28
CA GLU A 57 -5.14 -22.79 -22.43
C GLU A 57 -5.62 -21.38 -22.79
N ILE A 58 -5.03 -20.38 -22.12
CA ILE A 58 -5.26 -18.96 -22.41
C ILE A 58 -3.90 -18.28 -22.58
N THR A 59 -3.72 -17.60 -23.71
CA THR A 59 -2.54 -16.79 -24.00
C THR A 59 -2.92 -15.32 -23.99
N ILE A 60 -2.16 -14.53 -23.23
CA ILE A 60 -2.32 -13.08 -23.13
C ILE A 60 -1.03 -12.48 -23.65
N LYS A 61 -1.15 -11.55 -24.60
CA LYS A 61 -0.01 -10.88 -25.21
C LYS A 61 -0.19 -9.37 -25.17
N TYR A 62 0.89 -8.69 -24.82
CA TYR A 62 1.02 -7.23 -24.90
C TYR A 62 2.24 -6.87 -25.75
N THR A 63 2.02 -5.98 -26.71
CA THR A 63 3.06 -5.37 -27.54
C THR A 63 2.78 -3.90 -27.75
N VAL A 64 3.75 -3.16 -28.28
CA VAL A 64 3.57 -1.80 -28.76
C VAL A 64 3.93 -1.78 -30.25
N ASP A 65 3.08 -1.18 -31.06
CA ASP A 65 3.31 -0.95 -32.49
C ASP A 65 3.10 0.55 -32.84
N ASP A 66 3.17 0.88 -34.14
CA ASP A 66 3.00 2.25 -34.62
C ASP A 66 1.62 2.86 -34.29
N ALA A 67 0.61 2.01 -34.05
CA ALA A 67 -0.72 2.45 -33.64
C ALA A 67 -0.86 2.55 -32.10
N GLY A 68 0.16 2.16 -31.33
CA GLY A 68 0.22 2.26 -29.88
C GLY A 68 0.16 0.92 -29.18
N HIS A 69 -0.57 0.84 -28.05
CA HIS A 69 -0.63 -0.38 -27.25
C HIS A 69 -1.51 -1.44 -27.90
N VAL A 70 -1.00 -2.67 -27.96
CA VAL A 70 -1.69 -3.82 -28.53
C VAL A 70 -1.88 -4.88 -27.47
N PHE A 71 -3.14 -5.24 -27.22
CA PHE A 71 -3.51 -6.35 -26.34
C PHE A 71 -4.14 -7.46 -27.16
N GLU A 72 -3.71 -8.69 -26.92
CA GLU A 72 -4.25 -9.89 -27.54
C GLU A 72 -4.56 -10.94 -26.48
N VAL A 73 -5.77 -11.49 -26.51
CA VAL A 73 -6.16 -12.63 -25.69
C VAL A 73 -6.62 -13.74 -26.63
N LYS A 74 -6.02 -14.91 -26.49
CA LYS A 74 -6.31 -16.12 -27.26
C LYS A 74 -6.64 -17.27 -26.34
N ASP A 75 -7.68 -18.02 -26.67
CA ASP A 75 -8.06 -19.25 -25.99
C ASP A 75 -8.28 -20.39 -26.99
N ASN A 76 -8.19 -21.62 -26.49
CA ASN A 76 -8.48 -22.85 -27.24
C ASN A 76 -9.87 -23.43 -26.94
N GLY A 77 -10.81 -22.58 -26.50
CA GLY A 77 -12.17 -22.96 -26.18
C GLY A 77 -13.04 -23.17 -27.41
N CYS A 78 -14.37 -23.20 -27.19
CA CYS A 78 -15.35 -23.59 -28.20
C CYS A 78 -15.54 -22.62 -29.40
N GLY A 79 -14.87 -21.48 -29.40
CA GLY A 79 -15.02 -20.43 -30.42
C GLY A 79 -16.24 -19.54 -30.22
N MET A 80 -16.45 -18.59 -31.13
CA MET A 80 -17.56 -17.65 -31.12
C MET A 80 -18.41 -17.77 -32.39
N ASN A 81 -19.59 -18.40 -32.26
CA ASN A 81 -20.53 -18.51 -33.36
C ASN A 81 -21.21 -17.17 -33.67
N TYR A 82 -21.55 -16.98 -34.93
CA TYR A 82 -22.36 -15.86 -35.43
C TYR A 82 -23.69 -16.38 -36.00
N THR A 83 -24.81 -15.88 -35.48
CA THR A 83 -26.16 -16.23 -35.95
C THR A 83 -26.83 -15.09 -36.69
N GLY A 84 -26.47 -13.84 -36.41
CA GLY A 84 -27.14 -12.65 -36.95
C GLY A 84 -28.59 -12.51 -36.48
N ASN A 85 -29.04 -13.33 -35.53
CA ASN A 85 -30.43 -13.38 -35.07
C ASN A 85 -30.56 -12.71 -33.70
N PRO A 86 -31.20 -11.54 -33.58
CA PRO A 86 -31.37 -10.84 -32.30
C PRO A 86 -32.13 -11.63 -31.24
N LYS A 87 -33.01 -12.57 -31.64
CA LYS A 87 -33.79 -13.40 -30.71
C LYS A 87 -32.99 -14.60 -30.19
N ASN A 88 -31.94 -14.99 -30.90
CA ASN A 88 -31.05 -16.09 -30.51
C ASN A 88 -29.61 -15.74 -30.91
N PRO A 89 -29.00 -14.75 -30.23
CA PRO A 89 -27.69 -14.25 -30.62
C PRO A 89 -26.60 -15.27 -30.32
N GLY A 90 -25.68 -15.48 -31.26
CA GLY A 90 -24.45 -16.22 -31.02
C GLY A 90 -23.51 -15.48 -30.07
N ARG A 91 -22.41 -16.13 -29.70
CA ARG A 91 -21.34 -15.50 -28.89
C ARG A 91 -20.79 -14.23 -29.55
N LEU A 92 -20.64 -14.25 -30.88
CA LEU A 92 -20.14 -13.11 -31.64
C LEU A 92 -21.17 -11.96 -31.71
N ASP A 93 -22.46 -12.30 -31.84
CA ASP A 93 -23.55 -11.32 -31.79
C ASP A 93 -23.61 -10.62 -30.42
N ARG A 94 -23.49 -11.39 -29.32
CA ARG A 94 -23.43 -10.84 -27.94
C ARG A 94 -22.20 -9.94 -27.73
N PHE A 95 -21.07 -10.28 -28.35
CA PHE A 95 -19.87 -9.46 -28.28
C PHE A 95 -20.07 -8.08 -28.91
N PHE A 96 -20.82 -7.97 -30.01
CA PHE A 96 -21.09 -6.71 -30.71
C PHE A 96 -22.32 -5.95 -30.22
N GLY A 97 -23.39 -6.63 -29.82
CA GLY A 97 -24.62 -5.98 -29.38
C GLY A 97 -24.49 -5.32 -28.00
N LEU A 98 -25.17 -4.20 -27.80
CA LEU A 98 -25.33 -3.58 -26.48
C LEU A 98 -26.51 -4.20 -25.74
N GLY A 99 -26.31 -4.54 -24.46
CA GLY A 99 -27.38 -5.05 -23.60
C GLY A 99 -27.89 -6.46 -23.95
N LEU A 100 -27.23 -7.19 -24.85
CA LEU A 100 -27.53 -8.60 -25.13
C LEU A 100 -26.93 -9.49 -24.03
N SER A 101 -27.60 -9.55 -22.87
CA SER A 101 -27.09 -10.23 -21.68
C SER A 101 -28.13 -11.02 -20.90
N SER A 102 -27.71 -11.70 -19.83
CA SER A 102 -28.58 -12.46 -18.93
C SER A 102 -29.69 -11.63 -18.30
N ILE A 103 -29.49 -10.31 -18.17
CA ILE A 103 -30.46 -9.37 -17.60
C ILE A 103 -31.75 -9.31 -18.42
N VAL A 104 -31.68 -9.53 -19.74
CA VAL A 104 -32.84 -9.59 -20.64
C VAL A 104 -33.32 -11.02 -20.92
N GLY A 105 -32.92 -11.99 -20.09
CA GLY A 105 -33.34 -13.40 -20.20
C GLY A 105 -32.58 -14.23 -21.23
N ILE A 106 -31.52 -13.69 -21.85
CA ILE A 106 -30.67 -14.42 -22.80
C ILE A 106 -29.65 -15.26 -22.02
N LYS A 107 -29.52 -16.56 -22.30
CA LYS A 107 -28.53 -17.41 -21.64
C LYS A 107 -27.13 -16.81 -21.79
N GLY A 108 -26.53 -16.40 -20.67
CA GLY A 108 -25.19 -15.81 -20.55
C GLY A 108 -24.14 -16.85 -20.19
N ASP A 109 -22.88 -16.50 -20.39
CA ASP A 109 -21.73 -17.22 -19.85
C ASP A 109 -21.50 -16.85 -18.36
N GLU A 110 -20.73 -17.65 -17.62
CA GLU A 110 -20.50 -17.52 -16.16
C GLU A 110 -20.25 -16.07 -15.67
N PHE A 111 -19.46 -15.29 -16.41
CA PHE A 111 -19.09 -13.92 -16.06
C PHE A 111 -19.83 -12.85 -16.87
N ALA A 112 -20.66 -13.25 -17.83
CA ALA A 112 -21.40 -12.36 -18.71
C ALA A 112 -22.69 -11.89 -18.03
N TRP A 113 -22.66 -10.68 -17.46
CA TRP A 113 -23.84 -10.11 -16.80
C TRP A 113 -24.48 -8.95 -17.57
N LYS A 114 -23.75 -7.87 -17.85
CA LYS A 114 -24.31 -6.66 -18.49
C LYS A 114 -24.17 -6.63 -20.02
N GLY A 115 -23.32 -7.49 -20.59
CA GLY A 115 -23.01 -7.45 -22.03
C GLY A 115 -22.25 -6.20 -22.48
N LEU A 116 -21.60 -5.49 -21.54
CA LEU A 116 -20.94 -4.19 -21.80
C LEU A 116 -19.41 -4.28 -21.74
N GLY A 117 -18.84 -5.32 -21.13
CA GLY A 117 -17.38 -5.44 -20.95
C GLY A 117 -16.59 -5.50 -22.26
N SER A 118 -17.13 -6.18 -23.27
CA SER A 118 -16.50 -6.25 -24.61
C SER A 118 -16.40 -4.87 -25.29
N LYS A 119 -17.19 -3.88 -24.88
CA LYS A 119 -17.18 -2.55 -25.47
C LYS A 119 -15.93 -1.75 -25.14
N LEU A 120 -15.21 -2.12 -24.08
CA LEU A 120 -13.90 -1.52 -23.77
C LEU A 120 -12.90 -1.69 -24.92
N ALA A 121 -13.04 -2.76 -25.72
CA ALA A 121 -12.21 -3.00 -26.90
C ALA A 121 -12.42 -1.98 -28.03
N TYR A 122 -13.54 -1.23 -28.02
CA TYR A 122 -13.81 -0.18 -29.00
C TYR A 122 -13.04 1.11 -28.72
N ASN A 123 -12.41 1.25 -27.54
CA ASN A 123 -11.40 2.29 -27.35
C ASN A 123 -10.08 1.83 -27.96
N SER A 124 -10.02 1.83 -29.29
CA SER A 124 -8.88 1.35 -30.05
C SER A 124 -8.87 1.95 -31.45
N CYS A 125 -7.72 1.90 -32.12
CA CYS A 125 -7.60 2.21 -33.55
C CYS A 125 -8.13 1.05 -34.41
N ARG A 126 -8.00 -0.19 -33.94
CA ARG A 126 -8.51 -1.36 -34.65
C ARG A 126 -8.80 -2.53 -33.71
N LEU A 127 -9.91 -3.20 -33.97
CA LEU A 127 -10.29 -4.45 -33.32
C LEU A 127 -10.34 -5.57 -34.36
N VAL A 128 -9.63 -6.67 -34.07
CA VAL A 128 -9.64 -7.89 -34.88
C VAL A 128 -10.06 -9.06 -34.00
N ILE A 129 -11.02 -9.86 -34.47
CA ILE A 129 -11.46 -11.09 -33.82
C ILE A 129 -11.31 -12.21 -34.83
N GLU A 130 -10.59 -13.27 -34.48
CA GLU A 130 -10.50 -14.48 -35.28
C GLU A 130 -10.98 -15.65 -34.43
N THR A 131 -11.82 -16.53 -34.98
CA THR A 131 -12.38 -17.63 -34.22
C THR A 131 -12.74 -18.82 -35.10
N ALA A 132 -12.60 -20.02 -34.56
CA ALA A 132 -13.01 -21.28 -35.17
C ALA A 132 -13.95 -22.03 -34.21
N CYS A 133 -15.11 -22.43 -34.73
CA CYS A 133 -16.19 -23.07 -33.98
C CYS A 133 -16.27 -24.57 -34.27
N ALA A 134 -16.85 -25.32 -33.33
CA ALA A 134 -17.02 -26.77 -33.47
C ALA A 134 -17.96 -27.18 -34.63
N ASP A 135 -18.80 -26.25 -35.12
CA ASP A 135 -19.67 -26.47 -36.27
C ASP A 135 -18.94 -26.36 -37.62
N GLY A 136 -17.60 -26.28 -37.60
CA GLY A 136 -16.76 -26.23 -38.79
C GLY A 136 -16.71 -24.84 -39.44
N LYS A 137 -17.25 -23.80 -38.79
CA LYS A 137 -17.16 -22.41 -39.29
C LYS A 137 -16.04 -21.66 -38.61
N ALA A 138 -15.34 -20.85 -39.40
CA ALA A 138 -14.41 -19.86 -38.90
C ALA A 138 -14.86 -18.45 -39.30
N HIS A 139 -14.63 -17.50 -38.41
CA HIS A 139 -14.97 -16.10 -38.61
C HIS A 139 -13.75 -15.24 -38.37
N ARG A 140 -13.56 -14.23 -39.22
CA ARG A 140 -12.69 -13.09 -38.95
C ARG A 140 -13.53 -11.84 -38.93
N VAL A 141 -13.39 -11.02 -37.90
CA VAL A 141 -14.06 -9.74 -37.81
C VAL A 141 -13.04 -8.65 -37.71
N GLU A 142 -13.26 -7.58 -38.47
CA GLU A 142 -12.46 -6.37 -38.42
C GLU A 142 -13.34 -5.15 -38.19
N ILE A 143 -12.95 -4.33 -37.20
CA ILE A 143 -13.52 -3.01 -36.96
C ILE A 143 -12.36 -2.01 -36.99
N ASN A 144 -12.38 -1.11 -37.98
CA ASN A 144 -11.37 -0.07 -38.13
C ASN A 144 -11.89 1.23 -37.50
N GLU A 145 -11.00 1.93 -36.81
CA GLU A 145 -11.24 3.22 -36.14
C GLU A 145 -12.52 3.23 -35.27
N PRO A 146 -12.76 2.20 -34.43
CA PRO A 146 -13.99 2.14 -33.64
C PRO A 146 -14.16 3.34 -32.71
N TRP A 147 -13.07 3.83 -32.10
CA TRP A 147 -13.12 4.96 -31.18
C TRP A 147 -13.48 6.26 -31.90
N ASP A 148 -12.72 6.63 -32.95
CA ASP A 148 -12.98 7.82 -33.76
C ASP A 148 -14.40 7.82 -34.35
N THR A 149 -14.90 6.65 -34.73
CA THR A 149 -16.27 6.51 -35.22
C THR A 149 -17.29 6.86 -34.13
N ILE A 150 -17.09 6.37 -32.90
CA ILE A 150 -17.95 6.69 -31.74
C ILE A 150 -17.86 8.17 -31.38
N GLU A 151 -16.67 8.78 -31.42
CA GLU A 151 -16.47 10.21 -31.11
C GLU A 151 -17.20 11.13 -32.10
N ARG A 152 -17.31 10.72 -33.37
CA ARG A 152 -18.10 11.40 -34.40
C ARG A 152 -19.61 11.12 -34.27
N ASN A 153 -20.05 10.48 -33.19
CA ASN A 153 -21.42 10.03 -32.96
C ASN A 153 -21.94 9.08 -34.05
N LEU A 154 -21.06 8.26 -34.62
CA LEU A 154 -21.41 7.24 -35.61
C LEU A 154 -21.30 5.84 -35.00
N LYS A 155 -22.09 4.89 -35.53
CA LYS A 155 -22.04 3.49 -35.10
C LYS A 155 -20.93 2.75 -35.84
N PRO A 156 -19.93 2.16 -35.16
CA PRO A 156 -18.93 1.32 -35.80
C PRO A 156 -19.58 0.12 -36.49
N LYS A 157 -19.11 -0.21 -37.69
CA LYS A 157 -19.66 -1.31 -38.50
C LYS A 157 -18.63 -2.44 -38.62
N PRO A 158 -18.83 -3.57 -37.92
CA PRO A 158 -17.96 -4.72 -38.06
C PRO A 158 -18.04 -5.32 -39.47
N LYS A 159 -16.89 -5.64 -40.06
CA LYS A 159 -16.80 -6.44 -41.28
C LYS A 159 -16.56 -7.89 -40.89
N ILE A 160 -17.51 -8.77 -41.16
CA ILE A 160 -17.44 -10.19 -40.82
C ILE A 160 -17.11 -10.98 -42.08
N PHE A 161 -16.03 -11.75 -42.03
CA PHE A 161 -15.60 -12.66 -43.07
C PHE A 161 -15.87 -14.10 -42.60
N HIS A 162 -16.40 -14.92 -43.48
CA HIS A 162 -16.78 -16.31 -43.19
C HIS A 162 -15.87 -17.26 -43.97
N TYR A 163 -15.33 -18.26 -43.27
CA TYR A 163 -14.46 -19.26 -43.85
C TYR A 163 -14.89 -20.66 -43.38
N PRO A 164 -14.69 -21.71 -44.19
CA PRO A 164 -14.66 -23.06 -43.66
C PRO A 164 -13.47 -23.20 -42.70
N SER A 165 -13.66 -23.84 -41.55
CA SER A 165 -12.55 -24.14 -40.66
C SER A 165 -11.71 -25.25 -41.27
N GLU A 166 -10.44 -24.96 -41.54
CA GLU A 166 -9.48 -25.94 -42.06
C GLU A 166 -9.06 -26.97 -41.01
N SER A 167 -9.41 -26.75 -39.74
CA SER A 167 -9.04 -27.62 -38.62
C SER A 167 -10.25 -28.01 -37.78
N THR A 168 -10.18 -29.19 -37.17
CA THR A 168 -11.11 -29.62 -36.11
C THR A 168 -10.88 -28.90 -34.78
N LYS A 169 -9.85 -28.05 -34.68
CA LYS A 169 -9.52 -27.30 -33.47
C LYS A 169 -10.34 -26.02 -33.39
N THR A 170 -10.97 -25.80 -32.24
CA THR A 170 -11.71 -24.58 -31.92
C THR A 170 -10.82 -23.62 -31.14
N TRP A 171 -11.05 -22.32 -31.34
CA TRP A 171 -10.30 -21.26 -30.66
C TRP A 171 -10.92 -19.89 -30.89
N THR A 172 -10.50 -18.91 -30.09
CA THR A 172 -10.78 -17.48 -30.30
C THR A 172 -9.51 -16.69 -30.06
N ALA A 173 -9.24 -15.68 -30.89
CA ALA A 173 -8.22 -14.67 -30.67
C ALA A 173 -8.84 -13.28 -30.85
N ILE A 174 -8.70 -12.43 -29.84
CA ILE A 174 -9.19 -11.05 -29.87
C ILE A 174 -7.98 -10.14 -29.73
N ARG A 175 -7.72 -9.33 -30.76
CA ARG A 175 -6.62 -8.38 -30.81
C ARG A 175 -7.14 -6.95 -30.88
N VAL A 176 -6.78 -6.15 -29.87
CA VAL A 176 -7.14 -4.74 -29.71
C VAL A 176 -5.89 -3.91 -29.94
N ILE A 177 -5.89 -3.05 -30.95
CA ILE A 177 -4.71 -2.33 -31.47
C ILE A 177 -4.91 -0.84 -31.26
N GLY A 178 -3.92 -0.16 -30.68
CA GLY A 178 -3.99 1.25 -30.32
C GLY A 178 -4.95 1.52 -29.17
N HIS A 179 -4.93 0.66 -28.15
CA HIS A 179 -5.69 0.88 -26.92
C HIS A 179 -5.01 1.98 -26.06
N PRO A 180 -5.77 2.77 -25.28
CA PRO A 180 -5.22 3.71 -24.33
C PRO A 180 -4.20 3.11 -23.34
N PRO A 181 -3.30 3.93 -22.77
CA PRO A 181 -3.13 5.37 -23.01
C PRO A 181 -2.67 5.69 -24.44
N HIS A 182 -3.29 6.70 -25.06
CA HIS A 182 -2.99 7.06 -26.46
C HIS A 182 -1.70 7.87 -26.60
N ILE A 183 -1.14 8.31 -25.48
CA ILE A 183 0.19 8.92 -25.41
C ILE A 183 1.18 7.78 -25.22
N HIS A 184 2.18 7.65 -26.09
CA HIS A 184 3.21 6.59 -26.06
C HIS A 184 4.16 6.66 -24.84
N GLU A 185 3.80 7.39 -23.77
CA GLU A 185 4.62 7.49 -22.56
C GLU A 185 4.42 6.25 -21.69
N GLY A 186 5.42 5.36 -21.75
CA GLY A 186 5.56 4.18 -20.91
C GLY A 186 4.88 2.95 -21.48
N ALA A 187 5.67 2.00 -21.98
CA ALA A 187 5.17 0.65 -22.23
C ALA A 187 4.95 -0.06 -20.88
N TYR A 188 3.89 -0.86 -20.77
CA TYR A 188 3.67 -1.69 -19.58
C TYR A 188 4.78 -2.73 -19.46
N SER A 189 5.37 -2.80 -18.27
CA SER A 189 6.30 -3.86 -17.88
C SER A 189 5.57 -5.19 -17.71
N VAL A 190 6.35 -6.28 -17.68
CA VAL A 190 5.81 -7.62 -17.44
C VAL A 190 5.17 -7.68 -16.05
N GLU A 191 5.82 -7.04 -15.08
CA GLU A 191 5.43 -7.00 -13.68
C GLU A 191 4.10 -6.25 -13.49
N GLU A 192 3.88 -5.12 -14.17
CA GLU A 192 2.62 -4.37 -14.09
C GLU A 192 1.45 -5.18 -14.64
N VAL A 193 1.62 -5.80 -15.82
CA VAL A 193 0.57 -6.63 -16.41
C VAL A 193 0.33 -7.87 -15.56
N GLU A 194 1.38 -8.56 -15.12
CA GLU A 194 1.26 -9.73 -14.24
C GLU A 194 0.55 -9.39 -12.92
N THR A 195 0.92 -8.27 -12.30
CA THR A 195 0.30 -7.78 -11.06
C THR A 195 -1.18 -7.54 -11.25
N PHE A 196 -1.57 -6.83 -12.31
CA PHE A 196 -2.99 -6.57 -12.59
C PHE A 196 -3.75 -7.88 -12.85
N LEU A 197 -3.21 -8.76 -13.69
CA LEU A 197 -3.82 -10.05 -14.01
C LEU A 197 -4.07 -10.89 -12.74
N ARG A 198 -3.09 -10.94 -11.83
CA ARG A 198 -3.18 -11.71 -10.58
C ARG A 198 -4.17 -11.15 -9.57
N HIS A 199 -4.44 -9.85 -9.57
CA HIS A 199 -5.21 -9.24 -8.49
C HIS A 199 -6.53 -8.62 -8.94
N ARG A 200 -6.77 -8.54 -10.25
CA ARG A 200 -7.96 -7.89 -10.84
C ARG A 200 -8.69 -8.76 -11.87
N THR A 201 -8.27 -10.01 -12.08
CA THR A 201 -8.85 -10.88 -13.12
C THR A 201 -9.03 -12.33 -12.65
N PHE A 202 -9.66 -13.15 -13.50
CA PHE A 202 -9.83 -14.59 -13.28
C PHE A 202 -8.52 -15.34 -12.98
N ILE A 203 -7.36 -14.86 -13.40
CA ILE A 203 -6.08 -15.52 -13.09
C ILE A 203 -5.85 -15.55 -11.57
N GLY A 204 -6.23 -14.47 -10.88
CA GLY A 204 -6.29 -14.34 -9.43
C GLY A 204 -7.51 -14.99 -8.78
N TYR A 205 -8.00 -16.11 -9.29
CA TYR A 205 -9.26 -16.67 -8.82
C TYR A 205 -9.21 -16.95 -7.30
N THR A 206 -10.17 -16.41 -6.55
CA THR A 206 -10.21 -16.52 -5.09
C THR A 206 -10.96 -17.78 -4.64
N GLY A 207 -11.77 -18.38 -5.52
CA GLY A 207 -12.50 -19.62 -5.27
C GLY A 207 -11.74 -20.88 -5.69
N LYS A 208 -12.45 -22.00 -5.78
CA LYS A 208 -11.93 -23.27 -6.35
C LYS A 208 -12.37 -23.42 -7.80
N ARG A 209 -11.44 -23.83 -8.67
CA ARG A 209 -11.70 -24.18 -10.08
C ARG A 209 -11.22 -25.62 -10.30
N GLU A 210 -12.09 -26.51 -10.75
CA GLU A 210 -11.75 -27.92 -10.94
C GLU A 210 -10.68 -28.11 -12.03
N ASN A 211 -10.89 -27.48 -13.18
CA ASN A 211 -9.99 -27.53 -14.32
C ASN A 211 -9.51 -26.10 -14.65
N PRO A 212 -8.48 -25.59 -13.96
CA PRO A 212 -7.93 -24.27 -14.26
C PRO A 212 -7.14 -24.31 -15.58
N PRO A 213 -7.29 -23.31 -16.46
CA PRO A 213 -6.53 -23.27 -17.70
C PRO A 213 -5.06 -22.95 -17.44
N LYS A 214 -4.17 -23.43 -18.30
CA LYS A 214 -2.79 -22.97 -18.37
C LYS A 214 -2.76 -21.57 -18.95
N ILE A 215 -2.23 -20.61 -18.20
CA ILE A 215 -2.17 -19.20 -18.60
C ILE A 215 -0.74 -18.85 -19.01
N THR A 216 -0.57 -18.32 -20.22
CA THR A 216 0.72 -17.82 -20.71
C THR A 216 0.61 -16.32 -20.94
N LEU A 217 1.52 -15.55 -20.33
CA LEU A 217 1.67 -14.12 -20.53
C LEU A 217 2.89 -13.84 -21.41
N SER A 218 2.74 -13.02 -22.44
CA SER A 218 3.83 -12.51 -23.26
C SER A 218 3.79 -10.98 -23.31
N VAL A 219 4.83 -10.30 -22.85
CA VAL A 219 4.89 -8.83 -22.78
C VAL A 219 6.19 -8.40 -23.44
N LEU A 220 6.11 -7.64 -24.53
CA LEU A 220 7.26 -7.13 -25.28
C LEU A 220 8.30 -8.22 -25.64
N GLY A 221 7.83 -9.43 -25.97
CA GLY A 221 8.65 -10.58 -26.35
C GLY A 221 9.09 -11.47 -25.18
N GLN A 222 8.98 -11.01 -23.93
CA GLN A 222 9.22 -11.86 -22.75
C GLN A 222 8.00 -12.71 -22.47
N SER A 223 8.17 -14.02 -22.26
CA SER A 223 7.05 -14.95 -22.05
C SER A 223 7.20 -15.74 -20.75
N LYS A 224 6.09 -15.91 -20.02
CA LYS A 224 6.04 -16.60 -18.74
C LYS A 224 4.70 -17.32 -18.56
N VAL A 225 4.73 -18.49 -17.93
CA VAL A 225 3.50 -19.18 -17.49
C VAL A 225 3.07 -18.59 -16.16
N LEU A 226 1.82 -18.12 -16.09
CA LEU A 226 1.25 -17.60 -14.86
C LEU A 226 0.60 -18.75 -14.06
N PRO A 227 0.82 -18.80 -12.75
CA PRO A 227 0.10 -19.68 -11.85
C PRO A 227 -1.37 -19.23 -11.75
N PHE A 228 -2.24 -20.20 -11.55
CA PHE A 228 -3.65 -19.93 -11.32
C PHE A 228 -3.95 -19.82 -9.82
N GLY A 229 -4.85 -18.90 -9.47
CA GLY A 229 -5.36 -18.70 -8.11
C GLY A 229 -4.74 -17.49 -7.39
N PHE A 230 -5.46 -17.01 -6.39
CA PHE A 230 -5.03 -15.90 -5.54
C PHE A 230 -3.99 -16.39 -4.52
N ARG A 231 -2.71 -16.12 -4.77
CA ARG A 231 -1.58 -16.76 -4.08
C ARG A 231 -1.53 -16.45 -2.58
N GLU A 232 -1.89 -15.22 -2.22
CA GLU A 232 -1.84 -14.69 -0.87
C GLU A 232 -2.74 -15.50 0.08
N LEU A 233 -3.85 -16.06 -0.42
CA LEU A 233 -4.72 -16.93 0.38
C LEU A 233 -4.06 -18.25 0.80
N ASN A 234 -2.98 -18.66 0.12
CA ASN A 234 -2.18 -19.83 0.48
C ASN A 234 -0.90 -19.47 1.26
N GLY A 235 -0.60 -18.17 1.42
CA GLY A 235 0.65 -17.70 2.00
C GLY A 235 0.73 -17.87 3.52
N ALA A 236 -0.41 -17.83 4.21
CA ALA A 236 -0.49 -18.02 5.66
C ALA A 236 -1.09 -19.40 5.96
N ASP A 237 -0.29 -20.29 6.54
CA ASP A 237 -0.79 -21.57 7.03
C ASP A 237 -1.83 -21.32 8.13
N ALA A 238 -3.08 -21.70 7.86
CA ALA A 238 -4.18 -21.55 8.81
C ALA A 238 -4.00 -22.44 10.05
N ALA A 239 -3.28 -23.56 9.93
CA ALA A 239 -3.04 -24.48 11.04
C ALA A 239 -1.90 -24.00 11.95
N ASN A 240 -0.82 -23.49 11.36
CA ASN A 240 0.36 -23.01 12.08
C ASN A 240 0.84 -21.66 11.53
N PRO A 241 0.12 -20.56 11.79
CA PRO A 241 0.54 -19.26 11.29
C PRO A 241 1.82 -18.79 12.00
N PRO A 242 2.72 -18.06 11.30
CA PRO A 242 3.85 -17.38 11.95
C PRO A 242 3.37 -16.47 13.08
N GLU A 243 4.18 -16.30 14.14
CA GLU A 243 3.80 -15.52 15.34
C GLU A 243 3.26 -14.13 15.00
N GLY A 244 3.75 -13.51 13.93
CA GLY A 244 3.35 -12.18 13.44
C GLY A 244 2.17 -12.15 12.46
N THR A 245 1.46 -13.25 12.21
CA THR A 245 0.40 -13.34 11.20
C THR A 245 -0.86 -13.97 11.77
N LEU A 246 -2.02 -13.40 11.46
CA LEU A 246 -3.33 -13.94 11.82
C LEU A 246 -4.15 -14.24 10.56
N PRO A 247 -4.33 -15.53 10.21
CA PRO A 247 -5.26 -15.97 9.17
C PRO A 247 -6.70 -15.65 9.56
N ILE A 248 -7.52 -15.27 8.58
CA ILE A 248 -8.91 -14.91 8.76
C ILE A 248 -9.76 -15.76 7.83
N HIS A 249 -10.84 -16.31 8.37
CA HIS A 249 -11.90 -16.95 7.60
C HIS A 249 -13.22 -16.85 8.38
N ILE A 250 -14.08 -15.93 7.95
CA ILE A 250 -15.37 -15.65 8.56
C ILE A 250 -16.44 -15.70 7.46
N THR A 251 -17.43 -16.57 7.62
CA THR A 251 -18.63 -16.57 6.79
C THR A 251 -19.82 -16.16 7.64
N ASP A 252 -20.61 -15.22 7.15
CA ASP A 252 -21.80 -14.73 7.84
C ASP A 252 -22.84 -14.26 6.82
N SER A 253 -24.06 -14.02 7.27
CA SER A 253 -25.17 -13.54 6.45
C SER A 253 -26.03 -12.54 7.20
N ILE A 254 -26.70 -11.68 6.45
CA ILE A 254 -27.70 -10.75 6.96
C ILE A 254 -28.95 -10.82 6.09
N THR A 255 -30.11 -10.92 6.73
CA THR A 255 -31.41 -10.86 6.07
C THR A 255 -32.08 -9.57 6.46
N LYS A 256 -32.62 -8.83 5.49
CA LYS A 256 -33.37 -7.61 5.80
C LYS A 256 -34.70 -7.94 6.46
N SER A 257 -34.95 -7.34 7.62
CA SER A 257 -36.21 -7.45 8.36
C SER A 257 -37.43 -7.21 7.47
N GLY A 258 -38.39 -8.13 7.53
CA GLY A 258 -39.63 -8.05 6.74
C GLY A 258 -39.50 -8.43 5.27
N THR A 259 -38.34 -8.95 4.83
CA THR A 259 -38.13 -9.42 3.45
C THR A 259 -37.40 -10.76 3.42
N ASN A 260 -37.47 -11.49 2.31
CA ASN A 260 -36.67 -12.70 2.08
C ASN A 260 -35.30 -12.38 1.43
N LYS A 261 -34.87 -11.11 1.43
CA LYS A 261 -33.60 -10.71 0.82
C LYS A 261 -32.47 -10.95 1.80
N THR A 262 -31.60 -11.89 1.46
CA THR A 262 -30.42 -12.27 2.24
C THR A 262 -29.15 -11.98 1.47
N VAL A 263 -28.17 -11.37 2.13
CA VAL A 263 -26.79 -11.22 1.65
C VAL A 263 -25.91 -12.13 2.49
N GLN A 264 -25.15 -12.99 1.84
CA GLN A 264 -24.14 -13.84 2.46
C GLN A 264 -22.77 -13.45 1.90
N ALA A 265 -21.78 -13.38 2.76
CA ALA A 265 -20.41 -13.10 2.35
C ALA A 265 -19.41 -13.95 3.16
N THR A 266 -18.22 -14.10 2.59
CA THR A 266 -17.07 -14.73 3.24
C THR A 266 -15.88 -13.78 3.23
N LEU A 267 -15.42 -13.37 4.41
CA LEU A 267 -14.18 -12.64 4.62
C LEU A 267 -13.04 -13.65 4.85
N LYS A 268 -12.02 -13.63 4.00
CA LYS A 268 -10.86 -14.53 4.14
C LYS A 268 -9.54 -13.86 3.78
N GLY A 269 -8.43 -14.43 4.24
CA GLY A 269 -7.09 -13.91 3.98
C GLY A 269 -6.28 -13.85 5.27
N PHE A 270 -5.51 -12.79 5.46
CA PHE A 270 -4.71 -12.62 6.68
C PHE A 270 -4.38 -11.15 6.98
N ILE A 271 -4.04 -10.91 8.24
CA ILE A 271 -3.35 -9.69 8.71
C ILE A 271 -1.98 -10.08 9.26
N THR A 272 -0.98 -9.20 9.13
CA THR A 272 0.39 -9.50 9.58
C THR A 272 1.10 -8.26 10.12
N TRP A 273 2.08 -8.43 11.00
CA TRP A 273 3.03 -7.37 11.35
C TRP A 273 4.22 -7.33 10.39
N ASP A 274 4.44 -8.41 9.64
CA ASP A 274 5.61 -8.74 8.85
C ASP A 274 5.27 -8.69 7.33
N SER A 275 4.78 -7.55 6.85
CA SER A 275 4.27 -7.37 5.48
C SER A 275 5.28 -7.73 4.38
N GLU A 276 6.57 -7.56 4.64
CA GLU A 276 7.66 -7.89 3.71
C GLU A 276 7.74 -9.39 3.41
N GLN A 277 7.41 -10.26 4.39
CA GLN A 277 7.40 -11.71 4.21
C GLN A 277 6.40 -12.16 3.13
N TYR A 278 5.36 -11.36 2.90
CA TYR A 278 4.26 -11.65 1.97
C TYR A 278 4.26 -10.72 0.76
N ASN A 279 5.28 -9.86 0.60
CA ASN A 279 5.35 -8.85 -0.45
C ASN A 279 4.06 -7.99 -0.54
N LEU A 280 3.50 -7.62 0.62
CA LEU A 280 2.32 -6.74 0.65
C LEU A 280 2.73 -5.30 0.31
N SER A 281 2.14 -4.76 -0.75
CA SER A 281 2.34 -3.37 -1.15
C SER A 281 1.14 -2.85 -1.93
N PRO A 282 0.74 -1.57 -1.76
CA PRO A 282 -0.31 -0.97 -2.58
C PRO A 282 -0.03 -1.08 -4.10
N SER A 283 1.24 -0.96 -4.49
CA SER A 283 1.67 -1.14 -5.89
C SER A 283 1.45 -2.55 -6.43
N GLN A 284 1.43 -3.56 -5.54
CA GLN A 284 1.17 -4.95 -5.88
C GLN A 284 -0.34 -5.27 -5.90
N MET A 285 -1.21 -4.31 -5.58
CA MET A 285 -2.67 -4.47 -5.60
C MET A 285 -3.21 -5.58 -4.67
N ASN A 286 -2.41 -5.98 -3.67
CA ASN A 286 -2.65 -7.10 -2.76
C ASN A 286 -2.85 -6.69 -1.30
N CYS A 287 -3.04 -5.39 -1.03
CA CYS A 287 -3.34 -4.87 0.31
C CYS A 287 -4.83 -4.58 0.49
N GLY A 288 -5.25 -4.44 1.76
CA GLY A 288 -6.59 -3.96 2.10
C GLY A 288 -7.67 -5.03 1.99
N LEU A 289 -8.89 -4.58 1.68
CA LEU A 289 -10.09 -5.41 1.54
C LEU A 289 -10.52 -5.46 0.07
N LEU A 290 -10.27 -6.57 -0.61
CA LEU A 290 -10.64 -6.78 -2.01
C LEU A 290 -12.04 -7.40 -2.10
N LEU A 291 -12.94 -6.79 -2.86
CA LEU A 291 -14.21 -7.42 -3.22
C LEU A 291 -13.97 -8.46 -4.32
N SER A 292 -14.38 -9.70 -4.06
CA SER A 292 -14.43 -10.76 -5.04
C SER A 292 -15.87 -11.18 -5.32
N VAL A 293 -16.21 -11.26 -6.61
CA VAL A 293 -17.53 -11.64 -7.09
C VAL A 293 -17.34 -12.76 -8.11
N ARG A 294 -18.04 -13.89 -7.92
CA ARG A 294 -17.85 -15.11 -8.72
C ARG A 294 -16.39 -15.57 -8.75
N GLY A 295 -15.65 -15.33 -7.67
CA GLY A 295 -14.23 -15.67 -7.54
C GLY A 295 -13.25 -14.75 -8.26
N ILE A 296 -13.70 -13.70 -8.95
CA ILE A 296 -12.82 -12.68 -9.55
C ILE A 296 -12.65 -11.53 -8.55
N PRO A 297 -11.41 -11.19 -8.14
CA PRO A 297 -11.15 -9.99 -7.35
C PRO A 297 -11.29 -8.76 -8.27
N TYR A 298 -12.19 -7.82 -7.95
CA TYR A 298 -12.48 -6.70 -8.84
C TYR A 298 -11.83 -5.39 -8.39
N PHE A 299 -12.07 -4.96 -7.16
CA PHE A 299 -11.58 -3.68 -6.64
C PHE A 299 -11.47 -3.71 -5.11
N GLU A 300 -10.76 -2.73 -4.57
CA GLU A 300 -10.61 -2.53 -3.14
C GLU A 300 -11.81 -1.79 -2.56
N LEU A 301 -12.25 -2.23 -1.39
CA LEU A 301 -13.24 -1.58 -0.55
C LEU A 301 -12.50 -0.85 0.57
N ASP A 302 -12.89 0.40 0.81
CA ASP A 302 -12.35 1.18 1.91
C ASP A 302 -12.72 0.55 3.27
N MET A 303 -11.72 0.06 3.99
CA MET A 303 -11.94 -0.71 5.23
C MET A 303 -12.63 0.12 6.31
N GLU A 304 -12.34 1.42 6.41
CA GLU A 304 -12.93 2.32 7.40
C GLU A 304 -14.42 2.55 7.10
N THR A 305 -14.74 2.86 5.84
CA THR A 305 -16.13 2.98 5.34
C THR A 305 -16.91 1.70 5.62
N TYR A 306 -16.28 0.52 5.49
CA TYR A 306 -16.88 -0.78 5.76
C TYR A 306 -16.81 -1.23 7.23
N GLY A 307 -16.42 -0.34 8.15
CA GLY A 307 -16.59 -0.52 9.59
C GLY A 307 -15.39 -1.08 10.34
N SER A 308 -14.23 -1.24 9.71
CA SER A 308 -13.00 -1.52 10.46
C SER A 308 -12.57 -0.28 11.22
N ARG A 309 -12.33 -0.42 12.52
CA ARG A 309 -11.91 0.70 13.38
C ARG A 309 -10.42 0.69 13.64
N SER A 310 -9.85 -0.49 13.85
CA SER A 310 -8.44 -0.63 14.25
C SER A 310 -7.55 -1.16 13.13
N MET A 311 -8.03 -2.13 12.34
CA MET A 311 -7.22 -2.74 11.27
C MET A 311 -7.05 -1.81 10.06
N GLY A 312 -8.05 -1.00 9.72
CA GLY A 312 -7.97 -0.05 8.62
C GLY A 312 -6.91 1.05 8.81
N ILE A 313 -6.60 1.41 10.07
CA ILE A 313 -5.84 2.63 10.39
C ILE A 313 -4.43 2.33 10.94
N VAL A 314 -4.32 1.62 12.07
CA VAL A 314 -3.04 1.57 12.83
C VAL A 314 -2.63 0.19 13.33
N ASN A 315 -3.53 -0.78 13.43
CA ASN A 315 -3.24 -2.06 14.08
C ASN A 315 -3.76 -3.25 13.28
N PRO A 316 -3.04 -3.74 12.25
CA PRO A 316 -1.71 -3.32 11.80
C PRO A 316 -1.73 -2.23 10.70
N GLY A 317 -2.92 -1.80 10.26
CA GLY A 317 -3.13 -0.89 9.14
C GLY A 317 -3.43 -1.65 7.84
N TRP A 318 -4.15 -1.03 6.90
CA TRP A 318 -4.60 -1.69 5.66
C TRP A 318 -3.47 -2.19 4.76
N LYS A 319 -2.28 -1.56 4.82
CA LYS A 319 -1.08 -2.01 4.08
C LYS A 319 -0.49 -3.32 4.61
N LYS A 320 -0.97 -3.76 5.77
CA LYS A 320 -0.50 -4.94 6.49
C LYS A 320 -1.57 -6.04 6.53
N CYS A 321 -2.55 -5.96 5.64
CA CYS A 321 -3.56 -6.99 5.44
C CYS A 321 -3.72 -7.32 3.97
N CYS A 322 -4.09 -8.56 3.70
CA CYS A 322 -4.57 -9.02 2.41
C CYS A 322 -5.87 -9.78 2.67
N LEU A 323 -7.00 -9.08 2.53
CA LEU A 323 -8.33 -9.62 2.79
C LEU A 323 -9.12 -9.67 1.49
N VAL A 324 -9.87 -10.76 1.32
CA VAL A 324 -10.81 -10.96 0.23
C VAL A 324 -12.20 -11.12 0.84
N LEU A 325 -13.13 -10.28 0.42
CA LEU A 325 -14.55 -10.38 0.69
C LEU A 325 -15.25 -11.03 -0.52
N GLU A 326 -15.61 -12.29 -0.41
CA GLU A 326 -16.39 -12.99 -1.43
C GLU A 326 -17.88 -12.74 -1.22
N CYS A 327 -18.55 -12.16 -2.22
CA CYS A 327 -19.99 -11.90 -2.19
C CYS A 327 -20.58 -11.92 -3.60
N ASP A 328 -21.20 -13.03 -3.99
CA ASP A 328 -21.79 -13.18 -5.33
C ASP A 328 -23.10 -12.40 -5.50
N SER A 329 -23.82 -12.12 -4.41
CA SER A 329 -25.16 -11.51 -4.47
C SER A 329 -25.17 -10.05 -4.93
N VAL A 330 -24.02 -9.37 -4.90
CA VAL A 330 -23.85 -7.99 -5.38
C VAL A 330 -23.39 -7.91 -6.83
N GLN A 331 -23.35 -9.03 -7.57
CA GLN A 331 -22.94 -9.06 -8.98
C GLN A 331 -23.72 -8.07 -9.85
N GLU A 332 -25.02 -7.94 -9.59
CA GLU A 332 -25.92 -7.05 -10.33
C GLU A 332 -25.72 -5.57 -9.95
N ASP A 333 -25.26 -5.33 -8.72
CA ASP A 333 -25.12 -4.02 -8.08
C ASP A 333 -23.71 -3.42 -8.26
N MET A 334 -22.79 -4.10 -8.95
CA MET A 334 -21.57 -3.45 -9.42
C MET A 334 -21.92 -2.36 -10.43
N ASN A 335 -21.15 -1.28 -10.52
CA ASN A 335 -21.33 -0.25 -11.54
C ASN A 335 -21.00 -0.80 -12.95
N ILE A 336 -21.15 0.02 -13.99
CA ILE A 336 -20.97 -0.42 -15.38
C ILE A 336 -19.51 -0.85 -15.64
N SER A 337 -18.54 -0.11 -15.09
CA SER A 337 -17.11 -0.40 -15.19
C SER A 337 -16.60 -1.49 -14.23
N ARG A 338 -17.50 -2.10 -13.43
CA ARG A 338 -17.19 -3.12 -12.41
C ARG A 338 -16.04 -2.71 -11.48
N SER A 339 -15.96 -1.42 -11.16
CA SER A 339 -14.92 -0.82 -10.33
C SER A 339 -15.47 -0.21 -9.04
N GLY A 340 -16.76 -0.41 -8.78
CA GLY A 340 -17.45 0.06 -7.59
C GLY A 340 -18.83 -0.58 -7.47
N LEU A 341 -19.51 -0.36 -6.35
CA LEU A 341 -20.92 -0.71 -6.15
C LEU A 341 -21.79 0.53 -6.34
N VAL A 342 -22.98 0.35 -6.90
CA VAL A 342 -23.99 1.41 -6.97
C VAL A 342 -24.70 1.55 -5.62
N ASP A 343 -25.32 2.72 -5.40
CA ASP A 343 -26.16 2.91 -4.22
C ASP A 343 -27.46 2.10 -4.37
N ALA A 344 -27.50 0.97 -3.66
CA ALA A 344 -28.59 0.02 -3.70
C ALA A 344 -28.70 -0.74 -2.37
N GLU A 345 -29.82 -1.45 -2.23
CA GLU A 345 -30.16 -2.18 -1.00
C GLU A 345 -29.16 -3.30 -0.68
N ARG A 346 -28.72 -4.11 -1.65
CA ARG A 346 -27.78 -5.21 -1.39
C ARG A 346 -26.37 -4.71 -0.99
N PRO A 347 -25.77 -3.71 -1.68
CA PRO A 347 -24.54 -3.07 -1.21
C PRO A 347 -24.65 -2.49 0.21
N ALA A 348 -25.78 -1.85 0.56
CA ALA A 348 -25.99 -1.34 1.92
C ALA A 348 -26.02 -2.46 2.97
N LEU A 349 -26.70 -3.58 2.68
CA LEU A 349 -26.69 -4.77 3.54
C LEU A 349 -25.30 -5.41 3.62
N LEU A 350 -24.58 -5.48 2.51
CA LEU A 350 -23.19 -5.96 2.49
C LEU A 350 -22.30 -5.11 3.41
N LYS A 351 -22.42 -3.79 3.34
CA LYS A 351 -21.68 -2.87 4.20
C LYS A 351 -21.95 -3.13 5.68
N GLN A 352 -23.22 -3.33 6.07
CA GLN A 352 -23.59 -3.70 7.44
C GLN A 352 -23.02 -5.06 7.86
N LEU A 353 -23.09 -6.06 6.97
CA LEU A 353 -22.56 -7.39 7.21
C LEU A 353 -21.04 -7.37 7.44
N VAL A 354 -20.30 -6.64 6.60
CA VAL A 354 -18.84 -6.52 6.73
C VAL A 354 -18.46 -5.80 8.02
N ALA A 355 -19.17 -4.74 8.40
CA ALA A 355 -18.94 -4.05 9.67
C ALA A 355 -19.12 -5.01 10.86
N LYS A 356 -20.15 -5.86 10.84
CA LYS A 356 -20.38 -6.91 11.85
C LYS A 356 -19.25 -7.95 11.86
N MET A 357 -18.76 -8.37 10.69
CA MET A 357 -17.62 -9.30 10.60
C MET A 357 -16.35 -8.69 11.18
N PHE A 358 -16.06 -7.43 10.87
CA PHE A 358 -14.91 -6.72 11.44
C PHE A 358 -15.05 -6.52 12.94
N GLU A 359 -16.23 -6.17 13.45
CA GLU A 359 -16.45 -6.08 14.89
C GLU A 359 -16.18 -7.41 15.59
N LYS A 360 -16.71 -8.51 15.04
CA LYS A 360 -16.48 -9.86 15.57
C LYS A 360 -14.99 -10.23 15.57
N LEU A 361 -14.27 -9.90 14.50
CA LEU A 361 -12.83 -10.14 14.39
C LEU A 361 -12.04 -9.27 15.38
N GLU A 362 -12.31 -7.98 15.44
CA GLU A 362 -11.57 -7.03 16.28
C GLU A 362 -11.80 -7.25 17.80
N GLN A 363 -12.91 -7.92 18.16
CA GLN A 363 -13.21 -8.35 19.53
C GLN A 363 -12.73 -9.77 19.85
N SER A 364 -12.19 -10.50 18.87
CA SER A 364 -11.78 -11.90 19.07
C SER A 364 -10.54 -11.99 19.96
N PRO A 365 -10.43 -13.01 20.83
CA PRO A 365 -9.23 -13.22 21.65
C PRO A 365 -7.95 -13.35 20.82
N GLU A 366 -8.03 -14.00 19.66
CA GLU A 366 -6.91 -14.20 18.74
C GLU A 366 -6.39 -12.87 18.20
N TYR A 367 -7.30 -11.98 17.77
CA TYR A 367 -6.93 -10.66 17.30
C TYR A 367 -6.37 -9.77 18.42
N LEU A 368 -6.98 -9.81 19.61
CA LEU A 368 -6.49 -9.05 20.77
C LEU A 368 -5.08 -9.50 21.18
N ALA A 369 -4.80 -10.80 21.13
CA ALA A 369 -3.46 -11.36 21.35
C ALA A 369 -2.48 -10.93 20.25
N PHE A 370 -2.90 -11.03 18.97
CA PHE A 370 -2.13 -10.58 17.82
C PHE A 370 -1.69 -9.10 17.94
N ARG A 371 -2.58 -8.25 18.45
CA ARG A 371 -2.29 -6.81 18.62
C ARG A 371 -1.17 -6.53 19.63
N GLN A 372 -0.86 -7.46 20.53
CA GLN A 372 0.19 -7.32 21.54
C GLN A 372 1.58 -7.75 21.03
N ILE A 373 1.68 -8.40 19.88
CA ILE A 373 2.95 -8.94 19.36
C ILE A 373 4.04 -7.87 19.24
N PRO A 374 3.80 -6.66 18.66
CA PRO A 374 4.85 -5.65 18.56
C PRO A 374 5.37 -5.21 19.92
N LYS A 375 4.48 -5.09 20.91
CA LYS A 375 4.84 -4.76 22.30
C LYS A 375 5.66 -5.88 22.93
N LYS A 376 5.27 -7.14 22.72
CA LYS A 376 6.01 -8.32 23.20
C LYS A 376 7.42 -8.37 22.59
N ARG A 377 7.54 -8.22 21.27
CA ARG A 377 8.84 -8.18 20.56
C ARG A 377 9.72 -7.05 21.11
N LYS A 378 9.18 -5.83 21.24
CA LYS A 378 9.90 -4.68 21.81
C LYS A 378 10.40 -4.94 23.25
N ASN A 379 9.59 -5.59 24.08
CA ASN A 379 9.98 -5.92 25.45
C ASN A 379 11.12 -6.95 25.50
N ILE A 380 11.08 -7.96 24.62
CA ILE A 380 12.14 -8.98 24.52
C ILE A 380 13.45 -8.32 24.07
N THR A 381 13.44 -7.60 22.95
CA THR A 381 14.62 -6.90 22.44
C THR A 381 15.16 -5.89 23.46
N GLY A 382 14.29 -5.13 24.13
CA GLY A 382 14.71 -4.20 25.18
C GLY A 382 15.34 -4.89 26.41
N ALA A 383 14.88 -6.10 26.76
CA ALA A 383 15.47 -6.90 27.84
C ALA A 383 16.84 -7.48 27.44
N GLU A 384 16.98 -7.92 26.20
CA GLU A 384 18.26 -8.38 25.62
C GLU A 384 19.28 -7.23 25.58
N ASP A 385 18.89 -6.07 25.07
CA ASP A 385 19.72 -4.86 25.04
C ASP A 385 20.17 -4.42 26.43
N LEU A 386 19.25 -4.44 27.41
CA LEU A 386 19.58 -4.12 28.80
C LEU A 386 20.56 -5.14 29.39
N SER A 387 20.40 -6.43 29.07
CA SER A 387 21.28 -7.49 29.55
C SER A 387 22.69 -7.34 28.95
N ALA A 388 22.78 -7.05 27.65
CA ALA A 388 24.04 -6.75 26.99
C ALA A 388 24.74 -5.52 27.61
N LYS A 389 23.99 -4.45 27.89
CA LYS A 389 24.53 -3.25 28.57
C LYS A 389 25.04 -3.55 29.97
N LYS A 390 24.35 -4.39 30.75
CA LYS A 390 24.83 -4.81 32.08
C LYS A 390 26.16 -5.57 32.00
N ILE A 391 26.26 -6.52 31.07
CA ILE A 391 27.50 -7.29 30.85
C ILE A 391 28.64 -6.35 30.46
N ALA A 392 28.40 -5.38 29.56
CA ALA A 392 29.40 -4.41 29.14
C ALA A 392 29.98 -3.59 30.31
N LEU A 393 29.14 -3.19 31.27
CA LEU A 393 29.58 -2.46 32.46
C LEU A 393 30.45 -3.30 33.41
N GLU A 394 30.32 -4.63 33.38
CA GLU A 394 31.08 -5.54 34.23
C GLU A 394 32.46 -5.90 33.64
N LEU A 395 32.66 -5.70 32.33
CA LEU A 395 33.91 -6.01 31.63
C LEU A 395 35.09 -5.23 32.22
N GLU A 396 36.25 -5.89 32.28
CA GLU A 396 37.47 -5.32 32.86
C GLU A 396 38.00 -4.11 32.08
N ASN A 397 37.75 -4.08 30.76
CA ASN A 397 38.12 -2.98 29.88
C ASN A 397 37.11 -1.82 29.88
N GLN A 398 36.01 -1.91 30.64
CA GLN A 398 35.07 -0.81 30.79
C GLN A 398 35.81 0.42 31.35
N LYS A 399 35.65 1.53 30.66
CA LYS A 399 36.25 2.81 31.02
C LYS A 399 35.31 3.63 31.88
N TRP A 400 35.86 4.17 32.95
CA TRP A 400 35.17 4.98 33.95
C TRP A 400 35.79 6.36 33.99
N VAL A 401 34.94 7.37 34.02
CA VAL A 401 35.33 8.76 34.21
C VAL A 401 35.39 9.05 35.70
N VAL A 402 36.57 9.47 36.14
CA VAL A 402 36.85 9.83 37.52
C VAL A 402 37.25 11.29 37.57
N TRP A 403 36.75 12.01 38.56
CA TRP A 403 37.24 13.34 38.89
C TRP A 403 38.04 13.29 40.19
N LYS A 404 39.31 13.64 40.09
CA LYS A 404 40.20 13.84 41.23
C LYS A 404 40.19 15.32 41.59
N ASN A 405 39.59 15.64 42.73
CA ASN A 405 39.45 17.02 43.20
C ASN A 405 40.85 17.64 43.41
N PRO A 406 41.23 18.70 42.68
CA PRO A 406 42.58 19.28 42.78
C PRO A 406 42.91 19.86 44.16
N LYS A 407 41.88 20.29 44.93
CA LYS A 407 42.07 20.92 46.25
C LYS A 407 42.25 19.91 47.37
N THR A 408 41.57 18.77 47.28
CA THR A 408 41.55 17.77 48.36
C THR A 408 42.29 16.48 47.99
N GLY A 409 42.61 16.27 46.70
CA GLY A 409 43.19 15.04 46.17
C GLY A 409 42.20 13.87 46.08
N LYS A 410 40.97 14.01 46.57
CA LYS A 410 39.97 12.92 46.63
C LYS A 410 39.43 12.58 45.24
N SER A 411 39.42 11.29 44.92
CA SER A 411 38.86 10.74 43.68
C SER A 411 37.36 10.45 43.83
N THR A 412 36.55 10.79 42.82
CA THR A 412 35.12 10.47 42.76
C THR A 412 34.79 9.92 41.38
N MET A 413 34.20 8.72 41.32
CA MET A 413 33.69 8.15 40.08
C MET A 413 32.45 8.92 39.63
N LEU A 414 32.48 9.46 38.40
CA LEU A 414 31.36 10.20 37.83
C LEU A 414 30.43 9.27 37.06
N SER A 415 30.91 8.61 36.02
CA SER A 415 30.11 7.70 35.18
C SER A 415 31.03 6.81 34.35
N ARG A 416 30.47 5.95 33.52
CA ARG A 416 31.22 5.34 32.40
C ARG A 416 31.66 6.41 31.39
N GLU A 417 32.64 6.10 30.55
CA GLU A 417 33.03 6.98 29.44
C GLU A 417 31.81 7.24 28.51
N PRO A 418 31.48 8.51 28.20
CA PRO A 418 30.33 8.86 27.37
C PRO A 418 30.37 8.29 25.96
N GLU A 419 29.24 7.77 25.50
CA GLU A 419 29.03 7.33 24.11
C GLU A 419 28.04 8.22 23.37
N ASN A 420 27.18 8.92 24.12
CA ASN A 420 26.16 9.83 23.59
C ASN A 420 26.06 11.12 24.43
N GLU A 421 25.21 12.04 23.98
CA GLU A 421 24.96 13.36 24.58
C GLU A 421 24.45 13.25 26.01
N ASN A 422 23.51 12.34 26.28
CA ASN A 422 22.97 12.10 27.61
C ASN A 422 24.03 11.62 28.61
N ASP A 423 24.96 10.75 28.18
CA ASP A 423 26.08 10.34 29.04
C ASP A 423 27.00 11.55 29.35
N THR A 424 27.19 12.45 28.39
CA THR A 424 28.00 13.68 28.55
C THR A 424 27.34 14.65 29.54
N LEU A 425 26.03 14.87 29.41
CA LEU A 425 25.22 15.64 30.34
C LEU A 425 25.27 15.08 31.76
N ALA A 426 25.20 13.75 31.91
CA ALA A 426 25.30 13.10 33.22
C ALA A 426 26.63 13.39 33.92
N ILE A 427 27.74 13.49 33.17
CA ILE A 427 29.05 13.87 33.72
C ILE A 427 29.09 15.36 34.05
N LEU A 428 28.60 16.21 33.13
CA LEU A 428 28.53 17.66 33.32
C LEU A 428 27.80 18.04 34.62
N TRP A 429 26.61 17.48 34.86
CA TRP A 429 25.82 17.78 36.06
C TRP A 429 26.47 17.25 37.35
N LYS A 430 27.14 16.09 37.30
CA LYS A 430 27.89 15.60 38.46
C LYS A 430 29.05 16.53 38.79
N LEU A 431 29.76 17.04 37.79
CA LEU A 431 30.81 18.03 38.00
C LEU A 431 30.27 19.36 38.51
N GLU A 432 29.14 19.83 37.99
CA GLU A 432 28.46 21.02 38.48
C GLU A 432 28.12 20.89 39.97
N ALA A 433 27.46 19.80 40.36
CA ALA A 433 27.06 19.54 41.75
C ALA A 433 28.26 19.42 42.70
N LEU A 434 29.39 18.92 42.20
CA LEU A 434 30.64 18.79 42.96
C LEU A 434 31.47 20.08 42.99
N GLY A 435 31.06 21.13 42.28
CA GLY A 435 31.86 22.35 42.09
C GLY A 435 33.18 22.08 41.34
N GLY A 436 33.20 21.04 40.51
CA GLY A 436 34.37 20.57 39.76
C GLY A 436 34.53 21.18 38.37
N LEU A 437 33.56 22.00 37.94
CA LEU A 437 33.68 22.72 36.67
C LEU A 437 34.68 23.89 36.81
N PRO A 438 35.56 24.12 35.81
CA PRO A 438 36.59 25.16 35.84
C PRO A 438 36.02 26.53 35.43
N PHE A 439 34.81 26.84 35.89
CA PHE A 439 34.09 28.07 35.60
C PHE A 439 33.87 28.85 36.89
N LYS A 440 33.90 30.18 36.81
CA LYS A 440 33.52 31.03 37.95
C LYS A 440 32.06 30.79 38.34
N GLN A 441 31.19 30.63 37.35
CA GLN A 441 29.79 30.26 37.52
C GLN A 441 29.36 29.37 36.37
N PHE A 442 28.75 28.23 36.70
CA PHE A 442 27.98 27.42 35.76
C PHE A 442 26.81 26.87 36.54
N GLN A 443 25.60 27.24 36.15
CA GLN A 443 24.38 26.79 36.80
C GLN A 443 23.37 26.37 35.74
N THR A 444 23.05 25.08 35.69
CA THR A 444 22.00 24.56 34.83
C THR A 444 20.63 24.97 35.37
N LEU A 445 19.81 25.58 34.51
CA LEU A 445 18.45 26.01 34.85
C LEU A 445 17.39 25.10 34.23
N ALA A 446 17.66 24.61 33.01
CA ALA A 446 16.76 23.70 32.30
C ALA A 446 17.53 22.82 31.32
N HIS A 447 17.01 21.62 31.09
CA HIS A 447 17.36 20.72 29.99
C HIS A 447 16.16 20.65 29.05
N ALA A 448 16.29 21.18 27.83
CA ALA A 448 15.17 21.26 26.89
C ALA A 448 15.27 20.11 25.88
N GLY A 449 14.28 19.21 25.86
CA GLY A 449 14.23 18.10 24.90
C GLY A 449 13.94 18.51 23.45
N TYR A 450 13.87 19.82 23.16
CA TYR A 450 13.72 20.41 21.83
C TYR A 450 14.31 21.82 21.82
N GLY A 451 15.23 22.12 20.89
CA GLY A 451 16.00 23.37 20.87
C GLY A 451 17.40 23.18 21.46
N PRO A 452 18.00 24.19 22.13
CA PRO A 452 19.29 24.00 22.79
C PRO A 452 19.18 22.99 23.93
N ASP A 453 20.17 22.11 24.08
CA ASP A 453 20.15 21.11 25.14
C ASP A 453 20.01 21.75 26.52
N LEU A 454 20.74 22.83 26.79
CA LEU A 454 20.80 23.47 28.11
C LEU A 454 20.52 24.98 28.07
N ILE A 455 19.87 25.46 29.13
CA ILE A 455 19.82 26.88 29.50
C ILE A 455 20.55 27.07 30.82
N VAL A 456 21.55 27.95 30.84
CA VAL A 456 22.44 28.10 32.00
C VAL A 456 22.68 29.57 32.41
N HIS A 457 23.06 29.78 33.67
CA HIS A 457 23.86 30.96 34.05
C HIS A 457 25.34 30.62 33.93
N PHE A 458 26.10 31.47 33.24
CA PHE A 458 27.48 31.19 32.88
C PHE A 458 28.38 32.38 33.16
N GLN A 459 29.52 32.14 33.80
CA GLN A 459 30.62 33.07 33.89
C GLN A 459 31.91 32.27 33.84
N GLU A 460 32.73 32.51 32.82
CA GLU A 460 33.92 31.71 32.58
C GLU A 460 34.98 31.93 33.66
N ASP A 461 35.32 33.17 33.97
CA ASP A 461 36.29 33.57 34.99
C ASP A 461 35.93 34.92 35.64
N ASN A 462 36.75 35.38 36.60
CA ASN A 462 36.50 36.64 37.32
C ASN A 462 36.57 37.89 36.43
N GLN A 463 37.19 37.81 35.24
CA GLN A 463 37.31 38.93 34.30
C GLN A 463 36.17 38.96 33.27
N SER A 464 35.51 37.82 33.07
CA SER A 464 34.37 37.67 32.18
C SER A 464 33.09 38.24 32.79
N ASN A 465 32.24 38.86 31.98
CA ASN A 465 30.92 39.32 32.42
C ASN A 465 30.01 38.12 32.74
N PRO A 466 29.21 38.17 33.83
CA PRO A 466 28.19 37.17 34.08
C PRO A 466 27.13 37.17 32.97
N GLU A 467 26.90 36.02 32.36
CA GLU A 467 25.88 35.82 31.34
C GLU A 467 24.72 35.01 31.93
N ARG A 468 23.48 35.45 31.65
CA ARG A 468 22.27 34.83 32.19
C ARG A 468 21.42 34.22 31.08
N TYR A 469 20.86 33.04 31.34
CA TYR A 469 19.95 32.33 30.42
C TYR A 469 20.57 32.05 29.06
N VAL A 470 21.86 31.70 29.04
CA VAL A 470 22.56 31.37 27.79
C VAL A 470 22.28 29.93 27.40
N SER A 471 22.10 29.71 26.10
CA SER A 471 21.97 28.38 25.51
C SER A 471 23.33 27.70 25.37
N VAL A 472 23.39 26.43 25.73
CA VAL A 472 24.58 25.58 25.57
C VAL A 472 24.13 24.25 24.98
N GLU A 473 24.83 23.79 23.94
CA GLU A 473 24.64 22.47 23.34
C GLU A 473 25.60 21.46 23.98
N ALA A 474 25.17 20.22 24.13
CA ALA A 474 25.90 19.15 24.80
C ALA A 474 26.14 17.98 23.86
N GLU A 475 27.39 17.74 23.48
CA GLU A 475 27.75 16.77 22.44
C GLU A 475 28.67 15.67 22.99
N SER A 476 28.49 14.41 22.56
CA SER A 476 29.49 13.37 22.89
C SER A 476 30.81 13.64 22.20
N LYS A 477 30.74 14.12 20.95
CA LYS A 477 31.90 14.58 20.18
C LYS A 477 31.55 15.87 19.43
N PHE A 478 32.40 16.89 19.53
CA PHE A 478 32.13 18.16 18.85
C PHE A 478 31.96 18.02 17.32
N ASN A 479 32.59 17.03 16.68
CA ASN A 479 32.39 16.80 15.24
C ASN A 479 30.94 16.39 14.86
N ASN A 480 30.11 15.93 15.82
CA ASN A 480 28.70 15.62 15.60
C ASN A 480 27.81 16.88 15.51
N TYR A 481 28.24 17.98 16.12
CA TYR A 481 27.52 19.26 16.17
C TYR A 481 27.05 19.77 14.79
N ILE A 482 27.89 19.62 13.76
CA ILE A 482 27.53 20.02 12.38
C ILE A 482 26.61 18.98 11.72
N ALA A 483 26.80 17.69 12.03
CA ALA A 483 26.02 16.60 11.45
C ALA A 483 24.55 16.61 11.92
N HIS A 484 24.30 17.10 13.13
CA HIS A 484 22.96 17.27 13.70
C HIS A 484 22.24 18.54 13.21
N GLY A 485 22.85 19.35 12.34
CA GLY A 485 22.19 20.47 11.66
C GLY A 485 21.97 21.71 12.54
N HIS A 486 22.63 21.80 13.70
CA HIS A 486 22.57 22.97 14.56
C HIS A 486 23.10 24.20 13.82
N THR A 487 22.45 25.35 14.01
CA THR A 487 22.89 26.62 13.42
C THR A 487 23.88 27.29 14.37
N PRO A 488 25.18 27.41 14.02
CA PRO A 488 26.20 27.85 14.97
C PRO A 488 26.03 29.29 15.47
N SER A 489 25.26 30.12 14.76
CA SER A 489 24.89 31.47 15.18
C SER A 489 23.85 31.50 16.31
N LEU A 490 23.04 30.44 16.47
CA LEU A 490 22.04 30.32 17.53
C LEU A 490 22.64 29.73 18.82
N PHE A 491 23.68 28.89 18.68
CA PHE A 491 24.26 28.15 19.80
C PHE A 491 25.79 28.31 19.84
N PRO A 492 26.32 29.48 20.22
CA PRO A 492 27.75 29.78 20.16
C PRO A 492 28.58 29.06 21.24
N ARG A 493 27.96 28.24 22.09
CA ARG A 493 28.61 27.49 23.18
C ARG A 493 28.25 26.02 23.11
N VAL A 494 29.27 25.18 23.08
CA VAL A 494 29.14 23.73 23.10
C VAL A 494 29.98 23.18 24.24
N VAL A 495 29.39 22.29 25.04
CA VAL A 495 30.12 21.45 25.98
C VAL A 495 30.17 20.06 25.36
N CYS A 496 31.35 19.45 25.30
CA CYS A 496 31.48 18.11 24.75
C CYS A 496 32.37 17.20 25.58
N TRP A 497 32.17 15.89 25.48
CA TRP A 497 33.11 14.94 26.09
C TRP A 497 34.46 14.99 25.39
N ASP A 498 34.49 14.81 24.06
CA ASP A 498 35.69 14.90 23.23
C ASP A 498 35.48 15.85 22.05
N ILE A 499 36.55 16.44 21.52
CA ILE A 499 36.47 17.29 20.33
C ILE A 499 36.45 16.42 19.06
N GLY A 500 37.21 15.31 19.06
CA GLY A 500 37.40 14.46 17.89
C GLY A 500 38.13 15.16 16.71
N PRO A 501 38.44 14.42 15.63
CA PRO A 501 38.96 15.02 14.40
C PRO A 501 37.82 15.75 13.67
N SER A 502 37.89 17.09 13.60
CA SER A 502 36.94 17.90 12.82
C SER A 502 37.62 18.46 11.57
N PRO A 503 37.33 17.94 10.36
CA PRO A 503 37.95 18.43 9.13
C PRO A 503 37.32 19.73 8.58
N LYS A 504 36.22 20.23 9.17
CA LYS A 504 35.39 21.30 8.57
C LYS A 504 35.50 22.68 9.23
N MET A 505 36.05 22.78 10.44
CA MET A 505 36.26 24.05 11.14
C MET A 505 37.70 24.18 11.59
N ARG A 506 38.24 25.40 11.53
CA ARG A 506 39.58 25.68 12.05
C ARG A 506 39.50 25.79 13.57
N MET A 507 40.29 24.98 14.26
CA MET A 507 40.31 24.96 15.73
C MET A 507 41.48 25.81 16.24
N LYS A 508 41.17 26.86 17.00
CA LYS A 508 42.16 27.70 17.69
C LYS A 508 42.22 27.30 19.17
N GLN A 509 43.40 26.87 19.60
CA GLN A 509 43.65 26.57 21.02
C GLN A 509 43.63 27.86 21.84
N THR A 510 43.17 27.75 23.08
CA THR A 510 43.24 28.82 24.07
C THR A 510 44.33 28.53 25.10
N ASP A 511 44.57 29.45 26.02
CA ASP A 511 45.40 29.25 27.20
C ASP A 511 44.83 28.19 28.16
N LYS A 512 43.52 27.93 28.07
CA LYS A 512 42.81 26.89 28.84
C LYS A 512 42.80 25.58 28.06
N SER A 513 43.42 24.54 28.60
CA SER A 513 43.54 23.20 27.96
C SER A 513 42.20 22.56 27.57
N TYR A 514 41.14 22.89 28.30
CA TYR A 514 39.79 22.38 28.11
C TYR A 514 38.93 23.23 27.17
N LYS A 515 39.46 24.33 26.62
CA LYS A 515 38.70 25.24 25.76
C LYS A 515 39.37 25.41 24.41
N VAL A 516 38.57 25.28 23.36
CA VAL A 516 38.96 25.58 21.99
C VAL A 516 37.92 26.49 21.36
N ILE A 517 38.36 27.27 20.38
CA ILE A 517 37.51 28.14 19.59
C ILE A 517 37.44 27.55 18.19
N ALA A 518 36.24 27.14 17.77
CA ALA A 518 36.00 26.69 16.41
C ALA A 518 35.60 27.88 15.54
N GLU A 519 36.43 28.21 14.55
CA GLU A 519 36.24 29.33 13.63
C GLU A 519 35.70 28.82 12.27
N GLY A 520 34.55 29.37 11.87
CA GLY A 520 33.98 29.27 10.52
C GLY A 520 34.07 30.60 9.76
N LYS A 521 33.53 30.66 8.53
CA LYS A 521 33.63 31.88 7.67
C LYS A 521 33.12 33.15 8.36
N ASP A 522 32.04 33.06 9.14
CA ASP A 522 31.41 34.20 9.82
C ASP A 522 30.92 33.85 11.25
N ILE A 523 31.39 32.74 11.84
CA ILE A 523 30.90 32.23 13.12
C ILE A 523 32.04 31.74 14.00
N GLN A 524 31.94 32.03 15.30
CA GLN A 524 32.86 31.57 16.34
C GLN A 524 32.08 30.76 17.38
N VAL A 525 32.47 29.51 17.58
CA VAL A 525 31.87 28.63 18.59
C VAL A 525 32.88 28.34 19.69
N HIS A 526 32.47 28.57 20.94
CA HIS A 526 33.25 28.26 22.13
C HIS A 526 32.98 26.83 22.55
N VAL A 527 33.99 25.96 22.47
CA VAL A 527 33.85 24.54 22.75
C VAL A 527 34.62 24.19 24.02
N TYR A 528 33.91 23.66 25.01
CA TYR A 528 34.45 23.23 26.30
C TYR A 528 34.50 21.69 26.36
N CYS A 529 35.71 21.14 26.39
CA CYS A 529 35.95 19.70 26.38
C CYS A 529 36.12 19.16 27.81
N ILE A 530 35.11 18.44 28.31
CA ILE A 530 35.09 17.88 29.67
C ILE A 530 36.30 16.97 29.90
N ARG A 531 36.63 16.11 28.94
CA ARG A 531 37.76 15.17 29.06
C ARG A 531 39.11 15.84 29.32
N LYS A 532 39.26 17.12 28.96
CA LYS A 532 40.48 17.91 29.14
C LYS A 532 40.45 18.82 30.38
N MET A 533 39.36 18.82 31.14
CA MET A 533 39.27 19.60 32.38
C MET A 533 40.19 19.03 33.47
N GLU A 534 40.64 19.91 34.35
CA GLU A 534 41.54 19.53 35.43
C GLU A 534 40.93 18.46 36.34
N GLY A 535 41.72 17.45 36.69
CA GLY A 535 41.29 16.35 37.55
C GLY A 535 40.46 15.27 36.86
N ILE A 536 40.07 15.44 35.59
CA ILE A 536 39.35 14.39 34.84
C ILE A 536 40.32 13.30 34.38
N GLN A 537 39.97 12.06 34.69
CA GLN A 537 40.72 10.87 34.33
C GLN A 537 39.76 9.82 33.75
N VAL A 538 40.27 9.01 32.82
CA VAL A 538 39.55 7.85 32.28
C VAL A 538 40.33 6.61 32.67
N LEU A 539 39.74 5.80 33.53
CA LEU A 539 40.38 4.64 34.14
C LEU A 539 39.66 3.35 33.74
N THR A 540 40.39 2.24 33.59
CA THR A 540 39.78 0.91 33.56
C THR A 540 39.26 0.52 34.95
N LYS A 541 38.53 -0.59 35.04
CA LYS A 541 37.98 -1.08 36.31
C LYS A 541 39.07 -1.35 37.36
N SER A 542 40.11 -2.10 37.01
CA SER A 542 41.31 -2.31 37.85
C SER A 542 41.96 -1.01 38.32
N GLN A 543 42.15 -0.03 37.44
CA GLN A 543 42.74 1.26 37.78
C GLN A 543 41.84 2.09 38.70
N LEU A 544 40.52 2.01 38.51
CA LEU A 544 39.53 2.69 39.35
C LEU A 544 39.57 2.16 40.79
N GLU A 545 39.63 0.84 40.97
CA GLU A 545 39.71 0.22 42.31
C GLU A 545 40.96 0.65 43.08
N GLU A 546 42.10 0.77 42.39
CA GLU A 546 43.33 1.29 42.98
C GLU A 546 43.22 2.78 43.33
N ALA A 547 42.66 3.58 42.42
CA ALA A 547 42.48 5.02 42.63
C ALA A 547 41.54 5.37 43.78
N LEU A 548 40.52 4.53 44.03
CA LEU A 548 39.56 4.71 45.14
C LEU A 548 40.08 4.19 46.49
N LYS A 549 41.01 3.22 46.51
CA LYS A 549 41.66 2.74 47.74
C LYS A 549 42.66 3.76 48.31
N ASN A 550 43.25 4.57 47.45
CA ASN A 550 44.28 5.55 47.78
C ASN A 550 43.75 6.97 48.06
N SER A 551 42.42 7.15 48.14
CA SER A 551 41.72 8.43 48.32
C SER A 551 40.81 8.42 49.53
#